data_AF-A0A370PHZ3-F1
#
_entry.id   AF-A0A370PHZ3-F1
#
_cell.length_a   1.000
_cell.length_b   1.000
_cell.length_c   1.000
_cell.angle_alpha   90.00
_cell.angle_beta   90.00
_cell.angle_gamma   90.00
#
_symmetry.space_group_name_H-M   'P 1'
#
loop_
_entity.id
_entity.type
_entity.pdbx_description
1 polymer ?
#
loop_
_entity_poly.entity_id
_entity_poly.type
_entity_poly.pdbx_seq_one_letter_code
_entity_poly.pdbx_strand_id
1 'polypeptide(L)'
;MHLLDISIKFAETCQHPDIKEHIVLSEHYLLCDSLKLARIAIEARKEIGAAEKQKHYSAIRRISTHFKEQFESQQTENSRNKPRYERLLSQHRTILALDLEASTFLNDWTGVCAIIEESCPFIDEKLSSVFLDRLLRSDAQLKTKVQAVKTLLRTLHASPSPFLDKSTFIVKSLPRYIRCLFQLSLDTAEYQLAESILDQALILAQGKQTETGNDNKRPLSGYPDDEIRWLSTVAFNRAVDYYLAAADMHCRRWAGKAINLADLVEDDGALGRLLRGKLEMLT
;
A
#
# COMPACT_ATOMS: atom_id res chain seq x y z
N MET A 1 -22.47 9.85 21.04
CA MET A 1 -22.51 8.48 21.56
C MET A 1 -23.94 8.11 21.86
N HIS A 2 -24.58 8.66 22.90
CA HIS A 2 -25.93 8.26 23.32
C HIS A 2 -26.99 8.16 22.20
N LEU A 3 -27.13 9.17 21.33
CA LEU A 3 -28.14 9.13 20.27
C LEU A 3 -27.91 8.02 19.21
N LEU A 4 -26.64 7.77 18.84
CA LEU A 4 -26.25 6.71 17.91
C LEU A 4 -26.23 5.33 18.58
N ASP A 5 -26.07 5.26 19.91
CA ASP A 5 -26.19 4.02 20.66
C ASP A 5 -27.66 3.66 20.88
N ILE A 6 -28.52 4.66 21.08
CA ILE A 6 -29.98 4.50 21.10
C ILE A 6 -30.49 4.09 19.73
N SER A 7 -30.00 4.67 18.63
CA SER A 7 -30.45 4.30 17.28
C SER A 7 -30.11 2.87 16.92
N ILE A 8 -28.91 2.38 17.30
CA ILE A 8 -28.53 0.97 17.16
C ILE A 8 -29.45 0.07 18.00
N LYS A 9 -29.64 0.37 19.30
CA LYS A 9 -30.55 -0.42 20.16
C LYS A 9 -32.00 -0.43 19.68
N PHE A 10 -32.47 0.69 19.14
CA PHE A 10 -33.81 0.79 18.58
C PHE A 10 -33.95 -0.10 17.33
N ALA A 11 -32.97 -0.04 16.44
CA ALA A 11 -32.92 -0.91 15.27
C ALA A 11 -32.83 -2.41 15.66
N GLU A 12 -32.19 -2.76 16.79
CA GLU A 12 -32.06 -4.16 17.25
C GLU A 12 -33.42 -4.70 17.68
N THR A 13 -34.27 -3.82 18.20
CA THR A 13 -35.62 -4.14 18.68
C THR A 13 -36.64 -4.24 17.54
N CYS A 14 -36.33 -3.68 16.36
CA CYS A 14 -37.20 -3.65 15.19
C CYS A 14 -36.96 -4.78 14.17
N GLN A 15 -36.28 -5.88 14.54
CA GLN A 15 -36.09 -7.04 13.64
C GLN A 15 -37.46 -7.69 13.31
N HIS A 16 -38.06 -7.25 12.20
CA HIS A 16 -39.18 -7.92 11.54
C HIS A 16 -38.67 -8.85 10.42
N PRO A 17 -39.37 -9.96 10.12
CA PRO A 17 -38.93 -10.96 9.14
C PRO A 17 -39.05 -10.52 7.67
N ASP A 18 -39.38 -9.26 7.37
CA ASP A 18 -39.46 -8.77 5.98
C ASP A 18 -38.06 -8.44 5.45
N ILE A 19 -37.70 -9.07 4.32
CA ILE A 19 -36.40 -8.96 3.64
C ILE A 19 -36.07 -7.49 3.32
N LYS A 20 -37.07 -6.68 2.94
CA LYS A 20 -36.82 -5.26 2.62
C LYS A 20 -36.51 -4.42 3.86
N GLU A 21 -37.18 -4.68 4.97
CA GLU A 21 -36.92 -3.98 6.24
C GLU A 21 -35.56 -4.37 6.82
N HIS A 22 -35.22 -5.66 6.75
CA HIS A 22 -33.91 -6.17 7.18
C HIS A 22 -32.75 -5.50 6.43
N ILE A 23 -32.89 -5.31 5.12
CA ILE A 23 -31.92 -4.61 4.28
C ILE A 23 -31.76 -3.14 4.73
N VAL A 24 -32.86 -2.41 4.95
CA VAL A 24 -32.83 -1.00 5.37
C VAL A 24 -32.22 -0.83 6.78
N LEU A 25 -32.56 -1.73 7.71
CA LEU A 25 -31.99 -1.77 9.06
C LEU A 25 -30.48 -2.01 9.01
N SER A 26 -30.04 -2.98 8.21
CA SER A 26 -28.63 -3.32 8.04
C SER A 26 -27.79 -2.16 7.48
N GLU A 27 -28.34 -1.36 6.55
CA GLU A 27 -27.69 -0.14 6.07
C GLU A 27 -27.59 0.95 7.12
N HIS A 28 -28.62 1.08 7.95
CA HIS A 28 -28.62 2.06 9.03
C HIS A 28 -27.51 1.75 10.04
N TYR A 29 -27.28 0.47 10.36
CA TYR A 29 -26.15 0.06 11.21
C TYR A 29 -24.81 0.38 10.59
N LEU A 30 -24.57 0.01 9.33
CA LEU A 30 -23.33 0.30 8.62
C LEU A 30 -23.04 1.80 8.58
N LEU A 31 -24.07 2.63 8.33
CA LEU A 31 -23.93 4.08 8.37
C LEU A 31 -23.59 4.57 9.79
N CYS A 32 -24.30 4.10 10.81
CA CYS A 32 -24.03 4.46 12.20
C CYS A 32 -22.60 4.10 12.61
N ASP A 33 -22.14 2.89 12.28
CA ASP A 33 -20.79 2.43 12.58
C ASP A 33 -19.74 3.26 11.84
N SER A 34 -19.97 3.59 10.56
CA SER A 34 -19.06 4.47 9.81
C SER A 34 -18.92 5.86 10.44
N LEU A 35 -20.02 6.45 10.91
CA LEU A 35 -20.03 7.75 11.57
C LEU A 35 -19.39 7.70 12.97
N LYS A 36 -19.68 6.64 13.73
CA LYS A 36 -19.03 6.39 15.03
C LYS A 36 -17.53 6.26 14.88
N LEU A 37 -17.07 5.45 13.92
CA LEU A 37 -15.66 5.26 13.62
C LEU A 37 -14.96 6.55 13.21
N ALA A 38 -15.55 7.32 12.29
CA ALA A 38 -14.98 8.59 11.85
C ALA A 38 -14.82 9.58 13.02
N ARG A 39 -15.83 9.65 13.91
CA ARG A 39 -15.77 10.49 15.11
C ARG A 39 -14.68 10.03 16.08
N ILE A 40 -14.68 8.74 16.45
CA ILE A 40 -13.71 8.20 17.41
C ILE A 40 -12.28 8.37 16.86
N ALA A 41 -12.06 8.21 15.56
CA ALA A 41 -10.76 8.46 14.94
C ALA A 41 -10.31 9.92 15.07
N ILE A 42 -11.22 10.89 14.93
CA ILE A 42 -10.90 12.31 15.14
C ILE A 42 -10.57 12.58 16.62
N GLU A 43 -11.31 11.99 17.54
CA GLU A 43 -11.06 12.11 18.98
C GLU A 43 -9.71 11.46 19.35
N ALA A 44 -9.42 10.26 18.86
CA ALA A 44 -8.16 9.53 19.07
C ALA A 44 -6.92 10.31 18.59
N ARG A 45 -7.03 10.97 17.43
CA ARG A 45 -5.93 11.76 16.85
C ARG A 45 -5.65 13.05 17.63
N LYS A 46 -6.67 13.62 18.27
CA LYS A 46 -6.54 14.82 19.12
C LYS A 46 -6.10 14.49 20.55
N GLU A 47 -6.32 13.25 20.97
CA GLU A 47 -6.02 12.80 22.33
C GLU A 47 -4.51 12.75 22.59
N ILE A 48 -4.11 13.31 23.74
CA ILE A 48 -2.72 13.38 24.19
C ILE A 48 -2.46 12.27 25.22
N GLY A 49 -3.48 11.92 26.03
CA GLY A 49 -3.36 10.89 27.05
C GLY A 49 -3.22 9.50 26.44
N ALA A 50 -2.09 8.83 26.69
CA ALA A 50 -1.81 7.51 26.13
C ALA A 50 -2.90 6.46 26.43
N ALA A 51 -3.42 6.45 27.66
CA ALA A 51 -4.46 5.50 28.08
C ALA A 51 -5.81 5.73 27.38
N GLU A 52 -6.25 6.97 27.25
CA GLU A 52 -7.50 7.31 26.56
C GLU A 52 -7.37 7.11 25.05
N LYS A 53 -6.21 7.45 24.49
CA LYS A 53 -5.89 7.18 23.08
C LYS A 53 -5.93 5.69 22.78
N GLN A 54 -5.39 4.84 23.66
CA GLN A 54 -5.47 3.39 23.54
C GLN A 54 -6.92 2.89 23.58
N LYS A 55 -7.76 3.39 24.50
CA LYS A 55 -9.19 3.04 24.54
C LYS A 55 -9.91 3.38 23.24
N HIS A 56 -9.66 4.57 22.68
CA HIS A 56 -10.25 4.99 21.40
C HIS A 56 -9.84 4.06 20.25
N TYR A 57 -8.54 3.73 20.12
CA TYR A 57 -8.08 2.83 19.07
C TYR A 57 -8.57 1.39 19.25
N SER A 58 -8.68 0.88 20.48
CA SER A 58 -9.32 -0.42 20.74
C SER A 58 -10.80 -0.41 20.36
N ALA A 59 -11.52 0.69 20.61
CA ALA A 59 -12.90 0.84 20.17
C ALA A 59 -13.02 0.85 18.64
N ILE A 60 -12.08 1.50 17.93
CA ILE A 60 -12.01 1.47 16.46
C ILE A 60 -11.88 0.03 15.96
N ARG A 61 -10.96 -0.78 16.52
CA ARG A 61 -10.80 -2.19 16.13
C ARG A 61 -12.12 -2.96 16.27
N ARG A 62 -12.76 -2.86 17.44
CA ARG A 62 -14.01 -3.58 17.73
C ARG A 62 -15.15 -3.23 16.76
N ILE A 63 -15.37 -1.93 16.52
CA ILE A 63 -16.45 -1.47 15.64
C ILE A 63 -16.12 -1.81 14.17
N SER A 64 -14.85 -1.73 13.76
CA SER A 64 -14.42 -2.13 12.42
C SER A 64 -14.68 -3.61 12.15
N THR A 65 -14.38 -4.51 13.10
CA THR A 65 -14.69 -5.94 12.96
C THR A 65 -16.18 -6.19 12.74
N HIS A 66 -17.04 -5.57 13.56
CA HIS A 66 -18.49 -5.68 13.42
C HIS A 66 -18.98 -5.18 12.04
N PHE A 67 -18.46 -4.04 11.57
CA PHE A 67 -18.81 -3.52 10.24
C PHE A 67 -18.39 -4.50 9.13
N LYS A 68 -17.22 -5.12 9.23
CA LYS A 68 -16.70 -6.06 8.22
C LYS A 68 -17.58 -7.31 8.10
N GLU A 69 -17.96 -7.91 9.23
CA GLU A 69 -18.86 -9.07 9.27
C GLU A 69 -20.21 -8.75 8.61
N GLN A 70 -20.75 -7.56 8.88
CA GLN A 70 -21.98 -7.09 8.24
C GLN A 70 -21.81 -6.76 6.75
N PHE A 71 -20.64 -6.26 6.33
CA PHE A 71 -20.34 -5.99 4.92
C PHE A 71 -20.24 -7.28 4.10
N GLU A 72 -19.55 -8.30 4.63
CA GLU A 72 -19.40 -9.61 3.99
C GLU A 72 -20.74 -10.33 3.80
N SER A 73 -21.58 -10.33 4.83
CA SER A 73 -22.92 -10.96 4.77
C SER A 73 -23.85 -10.34 3.72
N GLN A 74 -23.66 -9.06 3.39
CA GLN A 74 -24.50 -8.33 2.41
C GLN A 74 -23.91 -8.26 1.00
N GLN A 75 -22.69 -8.76 0.79
CA GLN A 75 -21.98 -8.61 -0.49
C GLN A 75 -22.74 -9.26 -1.66
N THR A 76 -23.37 -10.42 -1.43
CA THR A 76 -24.12 -11.18 -2.44
C THR A 76 -25.38 -10.43 -2.90
N GLU A 77 -26.09 -9.78 -1.99
CA GLU A 77 -27.36 -9.10 -2.27
C GLU A 77 -27.17 -7.69 -2.89
N ASN A 78 -26.15 -6.96 -2.44
CA ASN A 78 -25.87 -5.59 -2.88
C ASN A 78 -25.31 -5.49 -4.31
N SER A 79 -24.74 -6.57 -4.85
CA SER A 79 -24.22 -6.64 -6.22
C SER A 79 -25.26 -6.31 -7.31
N ARG A 80 -26.56 -6.43 -7.00
CA ARG A 80 -27.67 -6.10 -7.91
C ARG A 80 -27.94 -4.60 -8.04
N ASN A 81 -27.51 -3.78 -7.08
CA ASN A 81 -27.70 -2.32 -7.09
C ASN A 81 -26.35 -1.60 -7.07
N LYS A 82 -25.83 -1.31 -8.27
CA LYS A 82 -24.49 -0.74 -8.48
C LYS A 82 -24.19 0.56 -7.68
N PRO A 83 -24.99 1.64 -7.74
CA PRO A 83 -24.69 2.87 -7.01
C PRO A 83 -24.71 2.67 -5.49
N ARG A 84 -25.54 1.76 -5.00
CA ARG A 84 -25.62 1.38 -3.60
C ARG A 84 -24.36 0.67 -3.14
N TYR A 85 -23.90 -0.32 -3.90
CA TYR A 85 -22.67 -1.06 -3.63
C TYR A 85 -21.44 -0.15 -3.62
N GLU A 86 -21.33 0.78 -4.58
CA GLU A 86 -20.20 1.72 -4.65
C GLU A 86 -20.08 2.61 -3.40
N ARG A 87 -21.21 3.09 -2.86
CA ARG A 87 -21.22 3.87 -1.61
C ARG A 87 -20.76 3.06 -0.41
N LEU A 88 -21.29 1.84 -0.25
CA LEU A 88 -20.91 0.93 0.83
C LEU A 88 -19.43 0.54 0.75
N LEU A 89 -18.94 0.28 -0.46
CA LEU A 89 -17.53 -0.04 -0.70
C LEU A 89 -16.62 1.14 -0.32
N SER A 90 -16.99 2.36 -0.67
CA SER A 90 -16.25 3.57 -0.26
C SER A 90 -16.15 3.71 1.27
N GLN A 91 -17.24 3.41 1.98
CA GLN A 91 -17.24 3.37 3.44
C GLN A 91 -16.34 2.26 3.99
N HIS A 92 -16.44 1.05 3.42
CA HIS A 92 -15.61 -0.09 3.82
C HIS A 92 -14.11 0.20 3.66
N ARG A 93 -13.68 0.80 2.53
CA ARG A 93 -12.29 1.25 2.33
C ARG A 93 -11.84 2.26 3.38
N THR A 94 -12.72 3.20 3.73
CA THR A 94 -12.43 4.19 4.78
C THR A 94 -12.24 3.52 6.14
N ILE A 95 -13.08 2.53 6.45
CA ILE A 95 -13.00 1.77 7.70
C ILE A 95 -11.72 0.95 7.75
N LEU A 96 -11.31 0.30 6.67
CA LEU A 96 -10.02 -0.41 6.61
C LEU A 96 -8.83 0.52 6.85
N ALA A 97 -8.86 1.74 6.31
CA ALA A 97 -7.83 2.74 6.58
C ALA A 97 -7.76 3.14 8.06
N LEU A 98 -8.91 3.32 8.72
CA LEU A 98 -8.97 3.61 10.15
C LEU A 98 -8.56 2.40 11.00
N ASP A 99 -8.92 1.21 10.58
CA ASP A 99 -8.60 -0.06 11.24
C ASP A 99 -7.09 -0.36 11.18
N LEU A 100 -6.45 -0.06 10.04
CA LEU A 100 -5.00 -0.13 9.88
C LEU A 100 -4.29 0.91 10.75
N GLU A 101 -4.79 2.14 10.81
CA GLU A 101 -4.28 3.16 11.73
C GLU A 101 -4.37 2.70 13.20
N ALA A 102 -5.51 2.12 13.60
CA ALA A 102 -5.66 1.59 14.95
C ALA A 102 -4.69 0.43 15.23
N SER A 103 -4.54 -0.49 14.28
CA SER A 103 -3.66 -1.65 14.42
C SER A 103 -2.19 -1.23 14.50
N THR A 104 -1.77 -0.26 13.69
CA THR A 104 -0.42 0.32 13.76
C THR A 104 -0.16 1.00 15.10
N PHE A 105 -1.12 1.76 15.63
CA PHE A 105 -0.99 2.40 16.94
C PHE A 105 -0.90 1.36 18.09
N LEU A 106 -1.72 0.31 18.03
CA LEU A 106 -1.76 -0.76 19.02
C LEU A 106 -0.60 -1.76 18.91
N ASN A 107 0.33 -1.56 17.97
CA ASN A 107 1.43 -2.47 17.65
C ASN A 107 0.98 -3.89 17.23
N ASP A 108 -0.24 -4.04 16.71
CA ASP A 108 -0.77 -5.29 16.16
C ASP A 108 -0.38 -5.42 14.68
N TRP A 109 0.90 -5.71 14.42
CA TRP A 109 1.45 -5.79 13.06
C TRP A 109 1.00 -7.01 12.28
N THR A 110 0.60 -8.08 12.98
CA THR A 110 -0.12 -9.21 12.41
C THR A 110 -1.47 -8.77 11.85
N GLY A 111 -2.24 -8.00 12.62
CA GLY A 111 -3.50 -7.41 12.18
C GLY A 111 -3.31 -6.43 11.02
N VAL A 112 -2.25 -5.61 11.04
CA VAL A 112 -1.91 -4.71 9.91
C VAL A 112 -1.75 -5.50 8.60
N CYS A 113 -0.97 -6.58 8.61
CA CYS A 113 -0.78 -7.42 7.41
C CYS A 113 -2.09 -8.07 6.97
N ALA A 114 -2.88 -8.58 7.91
CA ALA A 114 -4.18 -9.19 7.63
C ALA A 114 -5.16 -8.19 6.98
N ILE A 115 -5.21 -6.94 7.46
CA ILE A 115 -6.06 -5.87 6.88
C ILE A 115 -5.61 -5.53 5.45
N ILE A 116 -4.31 -5.49 5.21
CA ILE A 116 -3.77 -5.25 3.86
C ILE A 116 -4.21 -6.37 2.93
N GLU A 117 -4.06 -7.63 3.32
CA GLU A 117 -4.47 -8.80 2.53
C GLU A 117 -5.99 -8.87 2.33
N GLU A 118 -6.78 -8.58 3.37
CA GLU A 118 -8.25 -8.48 3.32
C GLU A 118 -8.71 -7.47 2.27
N SER A 119 -7.97 -6.38 2.06
CA SER A 119 -8.31 -5.36 1.07
C SER A 119 -8.12 -5.79 -0.39
N CYS A 120 -7.44 -6.92 -0.63
CA CYS A 120 -7.04 -7.40 -1.95
C CYS A 120 -8.14 -7.35 -3.05
N PRO A 121 -9.39 -7.80 -2.84
CA PRO A 121 -10.39 -7.85 -3.91
C PRO A 121 -10.94 -6.46 -4.29
N PHE A 122 -10.78 -5.45 -3.45
CA PHE A 122 -11.39 -4.14 -3.67
C PHE A 122 -10.45 -2.96 -3.42
N ILE A 123 -9.14 -3.19 -3.31
CA ILE A 123 -8.15 -2.13 -3.16
C ILE A 123 -8.14 -1.20 -4.39
N ASP A 124 -7.99 0.11 -4.15
CA ASP A 124 -7.80 1.12 -5.18
C ASP A 124 -6.51 1.93 -4.94
N GLU A 125 -6.17 2.81 -5.86
CA GLU A 125 -4.98 3.66 -5.76
C GLU A 125 -5.03 4.57 -4.51
N LYS A 126 -6.23 5.02 -4.11
CA LYS A 126 -6.39 5.89 -2.94
C LYS A 126 -6.13 5.14 -1.64
N LEU A 127 -6.73 3.96 -1.46
CA LEU A 127 -6.57 3.13 -0.26
C LEU A 127 -5.13 2.67 -0.11
N SER A 128 -4.53 2.18 -1.19
CA SER A 128 -3.12 1.76 -1.19
C SER A 128 -2.17 2.90 -0.80
N SER A 129 -2.44 4.12 -1.29
CA SER A 129 -1.69 5.31 -0.92
C SER A 129 -1.83 5.62 0.56
N VAL A 130 -3.06 5.60 1.08
CA VAL A 130 -3.31 5.80 2.52
C VAL A 130 -2.64 4.73 3.38
N PHE A 131 -2.64 3.47 2.96
CA PHE A 131 -1.93 2.41 3.67
C PHE A 131 -0.43 2.68 3.73
N LEU A 132 0.22 2.92 2.58
CA LEU A 132 1.64 3.21 2.56
C LEU A 132 1.98 4.44 3.43
N ASP A 133 1.20 5.51 3.30
CA ASP A 133 1.33 6.76 4.04
C ASP A 133 1.34 6.53 5.56
N ARG A 134 0.42 5.69 6.07
CA ARG A 134 0.30 5.33 7.48
C ARG A 134 1.43 4.42 7.95
N LEU A 135 1.81 3.43 7.15
CA LEU A 135 2.91 2.51 7.47
C LEU A 135 4.22 3.29 7.64
N LEU A 136 4.53 4.20 6.71
CA LEU A 136 5.76 4.99 6.75
C LEU A 136 5.81 5.95 7.95
N ARG A 137 4.69 6.61 8.27
CA ARG A 137 4.57 7.56 9.39
C ARG A 137 4.47 6.94 10.77
N SER A 138 4.21 5.63 10.87
CA SER A 138 4.10 4.97 12.17
C SER A 138 5.40 5.08 12.99
N ASP A 139 5.32 5.05 14.32
CA ASP A 139 6.51 5.04 15.20
C ASP A 139 7.12 3.63 15.36
N ALA A 140 6.83 2.74 14.43
CA ALA A 140 7.23 1.34 14.47
C ALA A 140 8.72 1.13 14.24
N GLN A 141 9.22 -0.02 14.69
CA GLN A 141 10.52 -0.51 14.27
C GLN A 141 10.58 -0.66 12.75
N LEU A 142 11.73 -0.27 12.17
CA LEU A 142 11.91 -0.19 10.73
C LEU A 142 11.72 -1.53 10.02
N LYS A 143 12.19 -2.63 10.62
CA LYS A 143 11.99 -4.00 10.11
C LYS A 143 10.51 -4.37 9.98
N THR A 144 9.69 -3.92 10.92
CA THR A 144 8.25 -4.14 10.89
C THR A 144 7.58 -3.36 9.77
N LYS A 145 8.02 -2.11 9.54
CA LYS A 145 7.58 -1.32 8.38
C LYS A 145 7.94 -1.99 7.06
N VAL A 146 9.18 -2.48 6.92
CA VAL A 146 9.64 -3.22 5.73
C VAL A 146 8.70 -4.39 5.43
N GLN A 147 8.40 -5.20 6.44
CA GLN A 147 7.52 -6.35 6.26
C GLN A 147 6.10 -5.94 5.84
N ALA A 148 5.51 -4.93 6.48
CA ALA A 148 4.17 -4.46 6.13
C ALA A 148 4.10 -3.84 4.72
N VAL A 149 5.08 -3.02 4.33
CA VAL A 149 5.16 -2.44 2.98
C VAL A 149 5.39 -3.53 1.93
N LYS A 150 6.17 -4.56 2.25
CA LYS A 150 6.36 -5.73 1.39
C LYS A 150 5.05 -6.50 1.19
N THR A 151 4.26 -6.70 2.25
CA THR A 151 2.92 -7.28 2.15
C THR A 151 2.01 -6.42 1.27
N LEU A 152 2.00 -5.10 1.47
CA LEU A 152 1.22 -4.18 0.63
C LEU A 152 1.55 -4.31 -0.86
N LEU A 153 2.84 -4.29 -1.21
CA LEU A 153 3.27 -4.45 -2.60
C LEU A 153 2.84 -5.81 -3.19
N ARG A 154 3.01 -6.90 -2.44
CA ARG A 154 2.56 -8.23 -2.88
C ARG A 154 1.05 -8.28 -3.12
N THR A 155 0.27 -7.71 -2.20
CA THR A 155 -1.19 -7.63 -2.35
C THR A 155 -1.57 -6.83 -3.59
N LEU A 156 -0.89 -5.71 -3.86
CA LEU A 156 -1.15 -4.90 -5.05
C LEU A 156 -0.83 -5.65 -6.35
N HIS A 157 0.27 -6.42 -6.37
CA HIS A 157 0.61 -7.26 -7.52
C HIS A 157 -0.42 -8.38 -7.76
N ALA A 158 -0.83 -9.06 -6.69
CA ALA A 158 -1.76 -10.19 -6.76
C ALA A 158 -3.24 -9.78 -6.90
N SER A 159 -3.56 -8.50 -6.69
CA SER A 159 -4.94 -8.04 -6.59
C SER A 159 -5.75 -8.33 -7.87
N PRO A 160 -6.94 -8.94 -7.73
CA PRO A 160 -7.93 -9.05 -8.80
C PRO A 160 -8.86 -7.83 -8.88
N SER A 161 -8.57 -6.75 -8.14
CA SER A 161 -9.53 -5.68 -7.96
C SER A 161 -9.85 -4.93 -9.27
N PRO A 162 -11.13 -4.76 -9.62
CA PRO A 162 -11.52 -3.99 -10.81
C PRO A 162 -11.30 -2.48 -10.63
N PHE A 163 -10.99 -2.02 -9.42
CA PHE A 163 -10.80 -0.60 -9.08
C PHE A 163 -9.33 -0.18 -9.13
N LEU A 164 -8.42 -1.13 -9.33
CA LEU A 164 -7.01 -0.90 -9.51
C LEU A 164 -6.67 -1.07 -10.98
N ASP A 165 -6.60 0.04 -11.73
CA ASP A 165 -6.07 0.01 -13.09
C ASP A 165 -4.57 -0.32 -13.02
N LYS A 166 -4.24 -1.58 -13.34
CA LYS A 166 -2.86 -2.09 -13.30
C LYS A 166 -1.94 -1.28 -14.20
N SER A 167 -2.42 -0.85 -15.37
CA SER A 167 -1.61 -0.10 -16.33
C SER A 167 -1.19 1.25 -15.76
N THR A 168 -2.15 2.02 -15.24
CA THR A 168 -1.87 3.31 -14.59
C THR A 168 -1.09 3.15 -13.29
N PHE A 169 -1.41 2.13 -12.48
CA PHE A 169 -0.77 1.89 -11.19
C PHE A 169 0.72 1.57 -11.34
N ILE A 170 1.09 0.68 -12.27
CA ILE A 170 2.49 0.29 -12.55
C ILE A 170 3.33 1.50 -12.94
N VAL A 171 2.75 2.45 -13.65
CA VAL A 171 3.46 3.63 -14.15
C VAL A 171 3.56 4.74 -13.10
N LYS A 172 2.48 5.03 -12.37
CA LYS A 172 2.42 6.23 -11.53
C LYS A 172 2.76 5.99 -10.06
N SER A 173 2.33 4.86 -9.52
CA SER A 173 2.28 4.67 -8.06
C SER A 173 3.23 3.58 -7.60
N LEU A 174 3.30 2.46 -8.33
CA LEU A 174 4.23 1.38 -8.04
C LEU A 174 5.70 1.83 -7.93
N PRO A 175 6.26 2.70 -8.80
CA PRO A 175 7.66 3.11 -8.71
C PRO A 175 7.99 3.79 -7.39
N ARG A 176 7.08 4.67 -6.92
CA ARG A 176 7.22 5.35 -5.63
C ARG A 176 7.20 4.37 -4.46
N TYR A 177 6.41 3.30 -4.56
CA TYR A 177 6.30 2.30 -3.50
C TYR A 177 7.55 1.42 -3.47
N ILE A 178 8.06 1.06 -4.65
CA ILE A 178 9.35 0.39 -4.85
C ILE A 178 10.48 1.24 -4.25
N ARG A 179 10.54 2.54 -4.55
CA ARG A 179 11.51 3.47 -3.92
C ARG A 179 11.42 3.40 -2.40
N CYS A 180 10.21 3.51 -1.83
CA CYS A 180 10.03 3.47 -0.38
C CYS A 180 10.53 2.15 0.21
N LEU A 181 10.15 1.01 -0.35
CA LEU A 181 10.60 -0.29 0.15
C LEU A 181 12.11 -0.47 -0.01
N PHE A 182 12.68 -0.02 -1.13
CA PHE A 182 14.12 -0.08 -1.37
C PHE A 182 14.90 0.73 -0.33
N GLN A 183 14.49 1.98 -0.10
CA GLN A 183 15.11 2.84 0.92
C GLN A 183 15.01 2.20 2.31
N LEU A 184 13.81 1.76 2.71
CA LEU A 184 13.62 1.09 4.00
C LEU A 184 14.51 -0.16 4.14
N SER A 185 14.69 -0.93 3.05
CA SER A 185 15.53 -2.13 3.05
C SER A 185 17.02 -1.80 3.18
N LEU A 186 17.47 -0.66 2.62
CA LEU A 186 18.84 -0.17 2.84
C LEU A 186 19.02 0.27 4.30
N ASP A 187 18.07 1.02 4.83
CA ASP A 187 18.09 1.54 6.20
C ASP A 187 18.05 0.43 7.27
N THR A 188 17.42 -0.73 6.97
CA THR A 188 17.45 -1.94 7.83
C THR A 188 18.63 -2.87 7.59
N ALA A 189 19.52 -2.56 6.63
CA ALA A 189 20.55 -3.45 6.15
C ALA A 189 20.03 -4.81 5.60
N GLU A 190 18.77 -4.85 5.14
CA GLU A 190 18.19 -6.00 4.43
C GLU A 190 18.63 -6.01 2.95
N TYR A 191 19.94 -6.11 2.69
CA TYR A 191 20.50 -5.93 1.35
C TYR A 191 20.04 -6.97 0.33
N GLN A 192 19.72 -8.19 0.76
CA GLN A 192 19.15 -9.21 -0.13
C GLN A 192 17.76 -8.80 -0.64
N LEU A 193 16.94 -8.19 0.22
CA LEU A 193 15.65 -7.66 -0.16
C LEU A 193 15.81 -6.45 -1.08
N ALA A 194 16.70 -5.51 -0.71
CA ALA A 194 17.00 -4.34 -1.52
C ALA A 194 17.43 -4.73 -2.96
N GLU A 195 18.26 -5.77 -3.08
CA GLU A 195 18.68 -6.27 -4.39
C GLU A 195 17.55 -6.91 -5.19
N SER A 196 16.69 -7.71 -4.55
CA SER A 196 15.49 -8.26 -5.20
C SER A 196 14.55 -7.17 -5.70
N ILE A 197 14.50 -6.03 -5.02
CA ILE A 197 13.69 -4.88 -5.43
C ILE A 197 14.29 -4.21 -6.68
N LEU A 198 15.62 -4.13 -6.78
CA LEU A 198 16.29 -3.66 -8.00
C LEU A 198 15.99 -4.56 -9.19
N ASP A 199 16.00 -5.88 -9.00
CA ASP A 199 15.64 -6.83 -10.05
C ASP A 199 14.20 -6.64 -10.52
N GLN A 200 13.28 -6.44 -9.57
CA GLN A 200 11.89 -6.16 -9.89
C GLN A 200 11.75 -4.84 -10.67
N ALA A 201 12.43 -3.78 -10.25
CA ALA A 201 12.42 -2.50 -10.95
C ALA A 201 12.98 -2.64 -12.38
N LEU A 202 14.05 -3.43 -12.56
CA LEU A 202 14.64 -3.70 -13.86
C LEU A 202 13.65 -4.41 -14.79
N ILE A 203 12.95 -5.46 -14.32
CA ILE A 203 11.94 -6.17 -15.10
C ILE A 203 10.80 -5.22 -15.51
N LEU A 204 10.33 -4.39 -14.59
CA LEU A 204 9.26 -3.42 -14.87
C LEU A 204 9.69 -2.35 -15.87
N ALA A 205 10.94 -1.88 -15.77
CA ALA A 205 11.50 -0.90 -16.71
C ALA A 205 11.78 -1.52 -18.09
N GLN A 206 12.17 -2.79 -18.17
CA GLN A 206 12.41 -3.51 -19.42
C GLN A 206 11.15 -3.91 -20.17
N GLY A 207 10.03 -4.18 -19.47
CA GLY A 207 8.73 -4.47 -20.10
C GLY A 207 8.26 -3.37 -21.08
N LYS A 208 8.81 -2.15 -20.96
CA LYS A 208 8.69 -1.03 -21.90
C LYS A 208 9.21 -1.33 -23.32
N GLN A 209 10.23 -2.18 -23.47
CA GLN A 209 10.98 -2.35 -24.73
C GLN A 209 10.38 -3.42 -25.67
N THR A 210 9.54 -4.33 -25.15
CA THR A 210 9.02 -5.47 -25.94
C THR A 210 7.66 -5.22 -26.60
N GLU A 211 6.90 -4.21 -26.16
CA GLU A 211 5.53 -3.96 -26.66
C GLU A 211 5.46 -2.91 -27.79
N THR A 212 6.56 -2.26 -28.14
CA THR A 212 6.63 -1.25 -29.23
C THR A 212 6.63 -1.83 -30.65
N GLY A 213 6.20 -3.08 -30.82
CA GLY A 213 6.27 -3.81 -32.09
C GLY A 213 5.07 -3.68 -33.03
N ASN A 214 3.87 -3.34 -32.55
CA ASN A 214 2.67 -3.22 -33.41
C ASN A 214 1.54 -2.50 -32.67
N ASP A 215 1.35 -1.21 -32.93
CA ASP A 215 0.06 -0.50 -33.01
C ASP A 215 0.26 0.99 -32.69
N ASN A 216 -0.37 1.85 -33.49
CA ASN A 216 -0.34 3.32 -33.43
C ASN A 216 -0.99 3.93 -32.16
N LYS A 217 -0.89 3.27 -31.00
CA LYS A 217 -1.27 3.82 -29.70
C LYS A 217 -0.04 4.47 -29.09
N ARG A 218 -0.17 5.77 -28.77
CA ARG A 218 0.78 6.57 -27.99
C ARG A 218 1.40 5.70 -26.87
N PRO A 219 2.73 5.61 -26.76
CA PRO A 219 3.36 4.75 -25.76
C PRO A 219 2.81 5.13 -24.39
N LEU A 220 2.22 4.17 -23.66
CA LEU A 220 1.97 4.37 -22.24
C LEU A 220 3.33 4.69 -21.63
N SER A 221 3.44 5.86 -21.01
CA SER A 221 4.68 6.30 -20.35
C SER A 221 5.17 5.15 -19.46
N GLY A 222 6.36 4.63 -19.72
CA GLY A 222 6.92 3.48 -18.98
C GLY A 222 7.29 3.84 -17.54
N TYR A 223 8.07 2.96 -16.90
CA TYR A 223 8.66 3.24 -15.59
C TYR A 223 9.35 4.62 -15.61
N PRO A 224 9.06 5.55 -14.66
CA PRO A 224 9.51 6.93 -14.78
C PRO A 224 11.03 7.07 -14.75
N ASP A 225 11.61 7.81 -15.69
CA ASP A 225 13.06 8.00 -15.80
C ASP A 225 13.70 8.53 -14.51
N ASP A 226 13.04 9.45 -13.80
CA ASP A 226 13.55 9.98 -12.53
C ASP A 226 13.63 8.90 -11.44
N GLU A 227 12.75 7.91 -11.48
CA GLU A 227 12.81 6.74 -10.60
C GLU A 227 13.99 5.84 -10.97
N ILE A 228 14.22 5.61 -12.28
CA ILE A 228 15.36 4.84 -12.78
C ILE A 228 16.68 5.53 -12.43
N ARG A 229 16.80 6.84 -12.65
CA ARG A 229 17.99 7.65 -12.30
C ARG A 229 18.28 7.57 -10.82
N TRP A 230 17.25 7.70 -9.98
CA TRP A 230 17.42 7.58 -8.54
C TRP A 230 17.85 6.18 -8.11
N LEU A 231 17.17 5.12 -8.59
CA LEU A 231 17.50 3.74 -8.23
C LEU A 231 18.91 3.35 -8.66
N SER A 232 19.29 3.66 -9.90
CA SER A 232 20.63 3.41 -10.43
C SER A 232 21.70 4.14 -9.62
N THR A 233 21.50 5.42 -9.32
CA THR A 233 22.46 6.21 -8.53
C THR A 233 22.61 5.66 -7.11
N VAL A 234 21.51 5.38 -6.41
CA VAL A 234 21.55 4.87 -5.03
C VAL A 234 22.15 3.46 -4.99
N ALA A 235 21.82 2.59 -5.96
CA ALA A 235 22.42 1.27 -6.08
C ALA A 235 23.92 1.33 -6.39
N PHE A 236 24.36 2.28 -7.22
CA PHE A 236 25.79 2.47 -7.50
C PHE A 236 26.55 2.99 -6.27
N ASN A 237 25.98 3.93 -5.53
CA ASN A 237 26.58 4.38 -4.26
C ASN A 237 26.73 3.21 -3.28
N ARG A 238 25.76 2.31 -3.22
CA ARG A 238 25.87 1.09 -2.41
C ARG A 238 26.97 0.14 -2.92
N ALA A 239 27.20 0.08 -4.24
CA ALA A 239 28.34 -0.66 -4.80
C ALA A 239 29.68 -0.07 -4.35
N VAL A 240 29.79 1.27 -4.29
CA VAL A 240 30.96 1.97 -3.74
C VAL A 240 31.17 1.61 -2.26
N ASP A 241 30.11 1.55 -1.46
CA ASP A 241 30.24 1.11 -0.06
C ASP A 241 30.82 -0.31 0.03
N TYR A 242 30.39 -1.23 -0.84
CA TYR A 242 30.94 -2.59 -0.90
C TYR A 242 32.40 -2.59 -1.32
N TYR A 243 32.79 -1.74 -2.27
CA TYR A 243 34.19 -1.57 -2.66
C TYR A 243 35.04 -1.11 -1.46
N LEU A 244 34.58 -0.08 -0.72
CA LEU A 244 35.27 0.41 0.47
C LEU A 244 35.38 -0.65 1.57
N ALA A 245 34.42 -1.59 1.62
CA ALA A 245 34.43 -2.72 2.53
C ALA A 245 35.21 -3.96 2.00
N ALA A 246 35.94 -3.84 0.89
CA ALA A 246 36.65 -4.94 0.22
C ALA A 246 35.74 -6.14 -0.16
N ALA A 247 34.46 -5.86 -0.41
CA ALA A 247 33.45 -6.85 -0.79
C ALA A 247 33.23 -6.85 -2.32
N ASP A 248 34.28 -7.18 -3.08
CA ASP A 248 34.36 -7.02 -4.54
C ASP A 248 33.20 -7.68 -5.30
N MET A 249 32.80 -8.88 -4.87
CA MET A 249 31.68 -9.59 -5.49
C MET A 249 30.37 -8.80 -5.38
N HIS A 250 30.10 -8.22 -4.21
CA HIS A 250 28.90 -7.42 -3.98
C HIS A 250 28.98 -6.07 -4.70
N CYS A 251 30.16 -5.44 -4.73
CA CYS A 251 30.43 -4.24 -5.53
C CYS A 251 30.05 -4.46 -7.00
N ARG A 252 30.67 -5.46 -7.66
CA ARG A 252 30.42 -5.75 -9.08
C ARG A 252 28.95 -6.05 -9.37
N ARG A 253 28.30 -6.82 -8.50
CA ARG A 253 26.89 -7.18 -8.65
C ARG A 253 25.96 -5.97 -8.57
N TRP A 254 26.16 -5.10 -7.57
CA TRP A 254 25.35 -3.90 -7.39
C TRP A 254 25.62 -2.84 -8.47
N ALA A 255 26.89 -2.63 -8.83
CA ALA A 255 27.27 -1.73 -9.91
C ALA A 255 26.68 -2.19 -11.25
N GLY A 256 26.73 -3.50 -11.55
CA GLY A 256 26.13 -4.06 -12.76
C GLY A 256 24.62 -3.80 -12.84
N LYS A 257 23.87 -4.03 -11.76
CA LYS A 257 22.43 -3.73 -11.71
C LYS A 257 22.15 -2.23 -11.86
N ALA A 258 22.96 -1.38 -11.23
CA ALA A 258 22.85 0.06 -11.35
C ALA A 258 23.06 0.55 -12.79
N ILE A 259 24.08 0.03 -13.48
CA ILE A 259 24.37 0.34 -14.88
C ILE A 259 23.23 -0.15 -15.79
N ASN A 260 22.76 -1.39 -15.59
CA ASN A 260 21.65 -1.94 -16.37
C ASN A 260 20.38 -1.10 -16.23
N LEU A 261 20.08 -0.56 -15.04
CA LEU A 261 18.98 0.39 -14.85
C LEU A 261 19.28 1.71 -15.56
N ALA A 262 20.47 2.29 -15.38
CA ALA A 262 20.85 3.55 -16.01
C ALA A 262 20.76 3.52 -17.54
N ASP A 263 21.04 2.39 -18.17
CA ASP A 263 20.93 2.20 -19.62
C ASP A 263 19.49 2.23 -20.15
N LEU A 264 18.49 2.13 -19.27
CA LEU A 264 17.07 2.21 -19.64
C LEU A 264 16.51 3.63 -19.64
N VAL A 265 17.29 4.60 -19.17
CA VAL A 265 16.93 6.03 -19.15
C VAL A 265 16.98 6.59 -20.58
N GLU A 266 16.03 7.42 -20.96
CA GLU A 266 16.06 8.14 -22.24
C GLU A 266 16.99 9.36 -22.16
N ASP A 267 18.30 9.11 -22.06
CA ASP A 267 19.34 10.16 -21.95
C ASP A 267 20.54 9.94 -22.90
N ASP A 268 20.30 9.30 -24.04
CA ASP A 268 21.33 8.87 -24.99
C ASP A 268 22.44 8.01 -24.35
N GLY A 269 22.09 7.28 -23.27
CA GLY A 269 23.01 6.44 -22.50
C GLY A 269 24.05 7.22 -21.70
N ALA A 270 23.80 8.50 -21.42
CA ALA A 270 24.73 9.36 -20.69
C ALA A 270 24.98 8.84 -19.27
N LEU A 271 23.93 8.52 -18.51
CA LEU A 271 24.06 7.99 -17.16
C LEU A 271 24.77 6.64 -17.15
N GLY A 272 24.40 5.73 -18.06
CA GLY A 272 25.07 4.44 -18.18
C GLY A 272 26.57 4.56 -18.47
N ARG A 273 26.96 5.45 -19.39
CA ARG A 273 28.39 5.73 -19.67
C ARG A 273 29.11 6.30 -18.45
N LEU A 274 28.48 7.22 -17.73
CA LEU A 274 29.04 7.81 -16.51
C LEU A 274 29.31 6.73 -15.45
N LEU A 275 28.33 5.86 -15.16
CA LEU A 275 28.49 4.81 -14.14
C LEU A 275 29.54 3.77 -14.52
N ARG A 276 29.62 3.36 -15.80
CA ARG A 276 30.71 2.47 -16.27
C ARG A 276 32.08 3.09 -16.08
N GLY A 277 32.27 4.35 -16.48
CA GLY A 277 33.54 5.05 -16.30
C GLY A 277 33.92 5.22 -14.82
N LYS A 278 32.94 5.38 -13.93
CA LYS A 278 33.20 5.38 -12.47
C LYS A 278 33.57 4.00 -11.95
N LEU A 279 32.97 2.94 -12.46
CA LEU A 279 33.30 1.57 -12.06
C LEU A 279 34.74 1.19 -12.43
N GLU A 280 35.20 1.61 -13.62
CA GLU A 280 36.59 1.42 -14.06
C GLU A 280 37.61 2.10 -13.14
N MET A 281 37.24 3.18 -12.46
CA MET A 281 38.09 3.84 -11.46
C MET A 281 38.14 3.11 -10.10
N LEU A 282 37.22 2.18 -9.86
CA LEU A 282 37.12 1.40 -8.62
C LEU A 282 37.77 0.01 -8.75
N THR A 283 38.25 -0.35 -9.94
CA THR A 283 38.93 -1.63 -10.22
C THR A 283 40.42 -1.44 -10.36
#